data_AF-A0A7L1BVG1-F1
#
_entry.id   AF-A0A7L1BVG1-F1
#
_cell.length_a   1.000
_cell.length_b   1.000
_cell.length_c   1.000
_cell.angle_alpha   90.00
_cell.angle_beta   90.00
_cell.angle_gamma   90.00
#
_symmetry.space_group_name_H-M   'P 1'
#
loop_
_entity.id
_entity.type
_entity.pdbx_description
1 polymer ?
#
loop_
_entity_poly.entity_id
_entity_poly.type
_entity_poly.pdbx_seq_one_letter_code
_entity_poly.pdbx_strand_id
1 'polypeptide(L)'
;NSDDSVLRGRALPERLRHDPASEPYNRHMQRVLAWLGEQGVRPSQLRATYESLPLSPGVPDLLQFLSKHRRLFELVLISDAALFRKIFSNPEGVDRRGFLTLGPYHSHRCPRCPANMCKGKILGEYLEERAGEDVEFQRVFYVGDGANDFCPAGILREADVAFPRKGYPMHRLIQERQHEQPGTF
;
A
#
# COMPACT_ATOMS: atom_id res chain seq x y z
N ASN A 1 -1.44 13.99 2.00
CA ASN A 1 -1.14 12.56 2.21
C ASN A 1 -2.36 11.91 2.82
N SER A 2 -2.64 10.63 2.50
CA SER A 2 -3.76 9.88 3.10
C SER A 2 -3.64 9.79 4.63
N ASP A 3 -2.43 9.97 5.16
CA ASP A 3 -2.10 9.86 6.58
C ASP A 3 -2.70 11.00 7.44
N ASP A 4 -3.10 12.12 6.82
CA ASP A 4 -3.68 13.28 7.53
C ASP A 4 -5.21 13.33 7.48
N SER A 5 -5.83 12.46 6.69
CA SER A 5 -7.28 12.49 6.42
C SER A 5 -8.02 11.53 7.35
N VAL A 6 -8.27 11.96 8.59
CA VAL A 6 -9.13 11.21 9.51
C VAL A 6 -10.39 12.01 9.82
N LEU A 7 -11.51 11.59 9.22
CA LEU A 7 -12.88 12.09 9.39
C LEU A 7 -13.17 13.49 8.83
N ARG A 8 -13.96 13.57 7.76
CA ARG A 8 -14.88 14.71 7.43
C ARG A 8 -14.40 16.11 7.87
N GLY A 9 -13.14 16.48 7.59
CA GLY A 9 -12.58 17.80 7.92
C GLY A 9 -12.22 18.06 9.39
N ARG A 10 -12.11 17.05 10.27
CA ARG A 10 -11.58 17.20 11.64
C ARG A 10 -10.12 16.75 11.68
N ALA A 11 -9.27 17.53 12.36
CA ALA A 11 -7.88 17.16 12.55
C ALA A 11 -7.76 16.05 13.62
N LEU A 12 -6.80 15.15 13.43
CA LEU A 12 -6.32 14.27 14.49
C LEU A 12 -5.89 15.12 15.69
N PRO A 13 -6.32 14.77 16.93
CA PRO A 13 -5.77 15.38 18.14
C PRO A 13 -4.24 15.34 18.12
N GLU A 14 -3.57 16.38 18.61
CA GLU A 14 -2.11 16.49 18.56
C GLU A 14 -1.40 15.28 19.19
N ARG A 15 -1.97 14.74 20.28
CA ARG A 15 -1.49 13.52 20.94
C ARG A 15 -1.49 12.27 20.04
N LEU A 16 -2.24 12.28 18.94
CA LEU A 16 -2.38 11.19 17.97
C LEU A 16 -1.71 11.50 16.64
N ARG A 17 -0.80 12.50 16.55
CA ARG A 17 0.04 12.67 15.36
C ARG A 17 1.13 11.61 15.32
N HIS A 18 1.47 11.13 14.12
CA HIS A 18 2.53 10.14 13.95
C HIS A 18 3.89 10.81 14.02
N ASP A 19 4.77 10.27 14.87
CA ASP A 19 6.19 10.53 14.81
C ASP A 19 6.92 9.21 14.49
N PRO A 20 7.41 9.04 13.25
CA PRO A 20 8.12 7.84 12.82
C PRO A 20 9.38 7.53 13.65
N ALA A 21 9.98 8.52 14.32
CA ALA A 21 11.16 8.31 15.15
C ALA A 21 10.84 7.66 16.50
N SER A 22 9.61 7.85 17.02
CA SER A 22 9.21 7.36 18.35
C SER A 22 8.29 6.15 18.32
N GLU A 23 7.53 5.92 17.23
CA GLU A 23 6.65 4.76 17.15
C GLU A 23 6.50 4.12 15.76
N PRO A 24 6.41 2.77 15.69
CA PRO A 24 6.07 2.08 14.44
C PRO A 24 4.65 2.43 13.96
N TYR A 25 4.48 2.50 12.64
CA TYR A 25 3.21 2.84 11.97
C TYR A 25 2.01 2.01 12.47
N ASN A 26 2.14 0.70 12.65
CA ASN A 26 1.03 -0.12 13.14
C ASN A 26 0.59 0.26 14.55
N ARG A 27 1.53 0.58 15.44
CA ARG A 27 1.21 1.01 16.80
C ARG A 27 0.48 2.36 16.77
N HIS A 28 0.96 3.26 15.93
CA HIS A 28 0.30 4.54 15.67
C HIS A 28 -1.16 4.32 15.21
N MET A 29 -1.36 3.53 14.14
CA MET A 29 -2.68 3.27 13.58
C MET A 29 -3.61 2.58 14.58
N GLN A 30 -3.11 1.67 15.43
CA GLN A 30 -3.90 1.07 16.50
C GLN A 30 -4.42 2.13 17.49
N ARG A 31 -3.61 3.14 17.84
CA ARG A 31 -4.03 4.25 18.71
C ARG A 31 -5.10 5.11 18.04
N VAL A 32 -4.93 5.40 16.74
CA VAL A 32 -5.92 6.15 15.95
C VAL A 32 -7.25 5.39 15.87
N LEU A 33 -7.23 4.10 15.53
CA LEU A 33 -8.43 3.27 15.43
C LEU A 33 -9.15 3.10 16.77
N ALA A 34 -8.39 2.92 17.87
CA ALA A 34 -8.96 2.86 19.20
C ALA A 34 -9.65 4.18 19.58
N TRP A 35 -9.01 5.32 19.32
CA TRP A 35 -9.61 6.63 19.55
C TRP A 35 -10.88 6.85 18.72
N LEU A 36 -10.87 6.46 17.43
CA LEU A 36 -12.06 6.51 16.58
C LEU A 36 -13.22 5.69 17.17
N GLY A 37 -12.92 4.48 17.67
CA GLY A 37 -13.90 3.64 18.37
C GLY A 37 -14.48 4.31 19.61
N GLU A 38 -13.63 4.97 20.41
CA GLU A 38 -14.04 5.78 21.58
C GLU A 38 -14.92 6.98 21.20
N GLN A 39 -14.71 7.57 20.01
CA GLN A 39 -15.57 8.63 19.46
C GLN A 39 -16.89 8.10 18.86
N GLY A 40 -17.16 6.80 18.98
CA GLY A 40 -18.39 6.20 18.48
C GLY A 40 -18.33 5.76 17.01
N VAL A 41 -17.17 5.89 16.34
CA VAL A 41 -17.01 5.43 14.95
C VAL A 41 -17.01 3.90 14.93
N ARG A 42 -17.83 3.32 14.06
CA ARG A 42 -17.96 1.87 13.87
C ARG A 42 -17.30 1.42 12.56
N PRO A 43 -16.84 0.15 12.45
CA PRO A 43 -16.24 -0.37 11.23
C PRO A 43 -17.10 -0.19 9.97
N SER A 44 -18.42 -0.34 10.09
CA SER A 44 -19.37 -0.11 8.99
C SER A 44 -19.37 1.33 8.48
N GLN A 45 -19.19 2.32 9.36
CA GLN A 45 -19.12 3.73 8.97
C GLN A 45 -17.81 4.07 8.26
N LEU A 46 -16.70 3.46 8.70
CA LEU A 46 -15.42 3.57 8.00
C LEU A 46 -15.53 2.96 6.60
N ARG A 47 -16.06 1.73 6.50
CA ARG A 47 -16.31 1.06 5.21
C ARG A 47 -17.15 1.90 4.26
N ALA A 48 -18.29 2.40 4.72
CA ALA A 48 -19.15 3.26 3.90
C ALA A 48 -18.44 4.55 3.46
N THR A 49 -17.57 5.11 4.31
CA THR A 49 -16.77 6.29 3.94
C THR A 49 -15.76 5.94 2.84
N TYR A 50 -15.02 4.85 2.99
CA TYR A 50 -14.06 4.37 1.98
C TYR A 50 -14.75 4.07 0.64
N GLU A 51 -15.88 3.39 0.66
CA GLU A 51 -16.66 3.05 -0.53
C GLU A 51 -17.24 4.28 -1.25
N SER A 52 -17.40 5.41 -0.54
CA SER A 52 -17.87 6.67 -1.11
C SER A 52 -16.76 7.54 -1.73
N LEU A 53 -15.49 7.18 -1.54
CA LEU A 53 -14.38 7.98 -2.07
C LEU A 53 -14.34 7.86 -3.60
N PRO A 54 -14.22 8.98 -4.34
CA PRO A 54 -14.07 8.92 -5.77
C PRO A 54 -12.73 8.28 -6.14
N LEU A 55 -12.76 7.44 -7.18
CA LEU A 55 -11.52 6.93 -7.78
C LEU A 55 -10.70 8.10 -8.35
N SER A 56 -9.37 7.99 -8.24
CA SER A 56 -8.46 8.96 -8.85
C SER A 56 -8.69 9.06 -10.36
N PRO A 57 -8.52 10.26 -10.97
CA PRO A 57 -8.65 10.41 -12.42
C PRO A 57 -7.85 9.37 -13.21
N GLY A 58 -8.46 8.77 -14.23
CA GLY A 58 -7.86 7.73 -15.08
C GLY A 58 -7.85 6.32 -14.49
N VAL A 59 -8.00 6.14 -13.17
CA VAL A 59 -8.12 4.80 -12.55
C VAL A 59 -9.36 4.03 -13.05
N PRO A 60 -10.56 4.65 -13.20
CA PRO A 60 -11.70 3.95 -13.77
C PRO A 60 -11.43 3.39 -15.17
N ASP A 61 -10.81 4.19 -16.04
CA ASP A 61 -10.51 3.80 -17.42
C ASP A 61 -9.44 2.69 -17.45
N LEU A 62 -8.41 2.79 -16.60
CA LEU A 62 -7.39 1.76 -16.44
C LEU A 62 -8.01 0.45 -15.96
N LEU A 63 -8.82 0.47 -14.91
CA LEU A 63 -9.48 -0.72 -14.39
C LEU A 63 -10.43 -1.33 -15.43
N GLN A 64 -11.16 -0.49 -16.18
CA GLN A 64 -12.00 -0.96 -17.27
C GLN A 64 -11.15 -1.64 -18.36
N PHE A 65 -10.05 -1.02 -18.79
CA PHE A 65 -9.13 -1.59 -19.77
C PHE A 65 -8.59 -2.94 -19.30
N LEU A 66 -8.05 -3.02 -18.08
CA LEU A 66 -7.50 -4.24 -17.52
C LEU A 66 -8.57 -5.33 -17.38
N SER A 67 -9.80 -4.96 -17.02
CA SER A 67 -10.92 -5.91 -16.91
C SER A 67 -11.30 -6.56 -18.25
N LYS A 68 -11.11 -5.85 -19.38
CA LYS A 68 -11.35 -6.38 -20.73
C LYS A 68 -10.21 -7.27 -21.23
N HIS A 69 -9.02 -7.16 -20.61
CA HIS A 69 -7.81 -7.87 -21.03
C HIS A 69 -7.28 -8.83 -19.95
N ARG A 70 -8.15 -9.42 -19.14
CA ARG A 70 -7.78 -10.35 -18.03
C ARG A 70 -6.97 -11.58 -18.44
N ARG A 71 -6.96 -11.95 -19.72
CA ARG A 71 -6.11 -13.03 -20.26
C ARG A 71 -4.65 -12.60 -20.46
N LEU A 72 -4.40 -11.29 -20.53
CA LEU A 72 -3.08 -10.70 -20.77
C LEU A 72 -2.47 -10.13 -19.49
N PHE A 73 -3.30 -9.76 -18.51
CA PHE A 73 -2.85 -9.12 -17.28
C PHE A 73 -3.33 -9.87 -16.05
N GLU A 74 -2.40 -10.05 -15.11
CA GLU A 74 -2.71 -10.48 -13.76
C GLU A 74 -2.61 -9.29 -12.81
N LEU A 75 -3.72 -8.97 -12.12
CA LEU A 75 -3.81 -7.80 -11.25
C LEU A 75 -3.68 -8.21 -9.79
N VAL A 76 -2.66 -7.67 -9.12
CA VAL A 76 -2.41 -7.84 -7.69
C VAL A 76 -2.43 -6.49 -7.02
N LEU A 77 -2.98 -6.44 -5.80
CA LEU A 77 -2.91 -5.26 -4.95
C LEU A 77 -2.09 -5.56 -3.70
N ILE A 78 -1.18 -4.66 -3.37
CA ILE A 78 -0.44 -4.65 -2.12
C ILE A 78 -0.93 -3.45 -1.28
N SER A 79 -2.19 -3.57 -0.86
CA SER A 79 -3.00 -2.59 -0.10
C SER A 79 -4.41 -3.16 0.17
N ASP A 80 -5.27 -2.41 0.85
CA ASP A 80 -6.67 -2.74 1.16
C ASP A 80 -7.62 -2.39 -0.01
N ALA A 81 -7.95 -3.33 -0.91
CA ALA A 81 -9.11 -3.18 -1.82
C ALA A 81 -9.58 -4.50 -2.46
N ALA A 82 -10.86 -4.60 -2.80
CA ALA A 82 -11.57 -5.87 -3.09
C ALA A 82 -11.67 -6.31 -4.58
N LEU A 83 -10.85 -5.79 -5.50
CA LEU A 83 -11.00 -6.04 -6.96
C LEU A 83 -9.86 -6.85 -7.62
N PHE A 84 -8.96 -7.44 -6.84
CA PHE A 84 -7.70 -8.00 -7.34
C PHE A 84 -7.64 -9.53 -7.20
N ARG A 85 -6.85 -10.20 -8.05
CA ARG A 85 -6.62 -11.66 -7.98
C ARG A 85 -6.13 -12.04 -6.58
N LYS A 86 -5.17 -11.27 -6.08
CA LYS A 86 -4.59 -11.42 -4.76
C LYS A 86 -4.47 -10.04 -4.13
N ILE A 87 -4.87 -9.97 -2.87
CA ILE A 87 -4.84 -8.76 -2.05
C ILE A 87 -3.88 -9.07 -0.90
N PHE A 88 -2.78 -8.33 -0.86
CA PHE A 88 -1.82 -8.39 0.22
C PHE A 88 -2.00 -7.16 1.08
N SER A 89 -2.55 -7.34 2.28
CA SER A 89 -2.76 -6.24 3.21
C SER A 89 -2.56 -6.66 4.65
N ASN A 90 -2.27 -5.67 5.50
CA ASN A 90 -2.22 -5.86 6.94
C ASN A 90 -3.53 -6.51 7.42
N PRO A 91 -3.48 -7.57 8.24
CA PRO A 91 -4.69 -8.23 8.72
C PRO A 91 -5.52 -7.26 9.57
N GLU A 92 -6.78 -7.10 9.21
CA GLU A 92 -7.77 -6.33 9.96
C GLU A 92 -8.65 -7.24 10.83
N GLY A 93 -9.15 -6.69 11.94
CA GLY A 93 -10.01 -7.40 12.86
C GLY A 93 -10.89 -6.47 13.68
N VAL A 94 -11.72 -7.04 14.55
CA VAL A 94 -12.55 -6.30 15.50
C VAL A 94 -12.25 -6.81 16.90
N ASP A 95 -11.91 -5.91 17.83
CA ASP A 95 -11.64 -6.28 19.22
C ASP A 95 -12.93 -6.54 20.01
N ARG A 96 -12.79 -6.97 21.28
CA ARG A 96 -13.93 -7.25 22.18
C ARG A 96 -14.82 -6.02 22.46
N ARG A 97 -14.34 -4.80 22.19
CA ARG A 97 -15.09 -3.56 22.36
C ARG A 97 -15.84 -3.17 21.07
N GLY A 98 -15.65 -3.93 19.99
CA GLY A 98 -16.24 -3.63 18.68
C GLY A 98 -15.40 -2.65 17.86
N PHE A 99 -14.13 -2.41 18.22
CA PHE A 99 -13.27 -1.44 17.53
C PHE A 99 -12.41 -2.14 16.47
N LEU A 100 -12.15 -1.45 15.35
CA LEU A 100 -11.28 -1.96 14.30
C LEU A 100 -9.83 -2.08 14.82
N THR A 101 -9.17 -3.18 14.49
CA THR A 101 -7.76 -3.42 14.80
C THR A 101 -6.98 -3.74 13.53
N LEU A 102 -5.67 -3.46 13.57
CA LEU A 102 -4.74 -3.71 12.47
C LEU A 102 -3.50 -4.43 13.00
N GLY A 103 -3.15 -5.57 12.39
CA GLY A 103 -1.94 -6.33 12.68
C GLY A 103 -0.85 -6.12 11.63
N PRO A 104 0.39 -6.56 11.90
CA PRO A 104 1.43 -6.63 10.87
C PRO A 104 1.13 -7.75 9.87
N TYR A 105 1.36 -7.50 8.58
CA TYR A 105 1.20 -8.53 7.56
C TYR A 105 2.25 -9.64 7.70
N HIS A 106 3.52 -9.25 7.86
CA HIS A 106 4.60 -10.20 8.13
C HIS A 106 5.73 -9.53 8.93
N SER A 107 6.66 -10.36 9.41
CA SER A 107 7.95 -9.90 9.92
C SER A 107 9.01 -9.92 8.82
N HIS A 108 9.89 -8.91 8.80
CA HIS A 108 10.99 -8.81 7.84
C HIS A 108 12.20 -8.07 8.42
N ARG A 109 13.33 -8.12 7.71
CA ARG A 109 14.58 -7.42 8.07
C ARG A 109 14.96 -6.29 7.09
N CYS A 110 14.06 -5.91 6.19
CA CYS A 110 14.29 -4.78 5.28
C CYS A 110 14.49 -3.48 6.08
N PRO A 111 15.63 -2.78 5.94
CA PRO A 111 15.91 -1.57 6.71
C PRO A 111 15.15 -0.34 6.20
N ARG A 112 14.51 -0.42 5.03
CA ARG A 112 13.82 0.70 4.38
C ARG A 112 12.30 0.65 4.51
N CYS A 113 11.75 -0.49 4.91
CA CYS A 113 10.31 -0.68 5.01
C CYS A 113 9.83 -0.55 6.46
N PRO A 114 8.63 -0.01 6.69
CA PRO A 114 7.97 -0.08 7.99
C PRO A 114 7.88 -1.53 8.48
N ALA A 115 8.09 -1.75 9.78
CA ALA A 115 8.18 -3.10 10.36
C ALA A 115 6.94 -4.00 10.12
N ASN A 116 5.80 -3.42 9.74
CA ASN A 116 4.57 -4.16 9.51
C ASN A 116 4.48 -4.87 8.16
N MET A 117 5.19 -4.38 7.14
CA MET A 117 5.06 -4.89 5.78
C MET A 117 6.19 -4.39 4.89
N CYS A 118 6.85 -5.31 4.20
CA CYS A 118 7.76 -4.99 3.10
C CYS A 118 7.10 -5.35 1.77
N LYS A 119 6.65 -4.33 1.02
CA LYS A 119 6.01 -4.53 -0.29
C LYS A 119 6.94 -5.19 -1.31
N GLY A 120 8.24 -4.90 -1.25
CA GLY A 120 9.23 -5.52 -2.14
C GLY A 120 9.36 -7.02 -1.90
N LYS A 121 9.37 -7.44 -0.63
CA LYS A 121 9.37 -8.85 -0.25
C LYS A 121 8.10 -9.55 -0.74
N ILE A 122 6.94 -8.94 -0.57
CA ILE A 122 5.65 -9.49 -1.05
C ILE A 122 5.65 -9.69 -2.55
N LEU A 123 6.11 -8.68 -3.31
CA LEU A 123 6.18 -8.79 -4.76
C LEU A 123 7.15 -9.91 -5.18
N GLY A 124 8.32 -10.02 -4.55
CA GLY A 124 9.28 -11.10 -4.82
C GLY A 124 8.70 -12.49 -4.55
N GLU A 125 8.14 -12.70 -3.35
CA GLU A 125 7.48 -13.96 -2.97
C GLU A 125 6.34 -14.32 -3.93
N TYR A 126 5.57 -13.31 -4.37
CA TYR A 126 4.51 -13.54 -5.36
C TYR A 126 5.07 -13.99 -6.71
N LEU A 127 6.11 -13.33 -7.23
CA LEU A 127 6.71 -13.72 -8.50
C LEU A 127 7.32 -15.12 -8.44
N GLU A 128 7.95 -15.48 -7.32
CA GLU A 128 8.46 -16.84 -7.06
C GLU A 128 7.33 -17.88 -6.99
N GLU A 129 6.22 -17.58 -6.30
CA GLU A 129 5.02 -18.43 -6.25
C GLU A 129 4.47 -18.69 -7.66
N ARG A 130 4.32 -17.64 -8.47
CA ARG A 130 3.79 -17.76 -9.84
C ARG A 130 4.76 -18.52 -10.76
N ALA A 131 6.07 -18.33 -10.60
CA ALA A 131 7.06 -19.10 -11.34
C ALA A 131 7.00 -20.60 -10.98
N GLY A 132 6.73 -20.94 -9.71
CA GLY A 132 6.50 -22.32 -9.27
C GLY A 132 5.21 -22.95 -9.82
N GLU A 133 4.28 -22.13 -10.32
CA GLU A 133 3.08 -22.57 -11.05
C GLU A 133 3.25 -22.51 -12.59
N ASP A 134 4.50 -22.49 -13.07
CA ASP A 134 4.85 -22.38 -14.50
C ASP A 134 4.28 -21.11 -15.19
N VAL A 135 4.08 -20.04 -14.42
CA VAL A 135 3.64 -18.74 -14.95
C VAL A 135 4.81 -17.76 -15.02
N GLU A 136 5.17 -17.41 -16.25
CA GLU A 136 6.20 -16.41 -16.52
C GLU A 136 5.60 -15.06 -16.92
N PHE A 137 5.94 -14.00 -16.19
CA PHE A 137 5.56 -12.63 -16.56
C PHE A 137 6.60 -12.02 -17.49
N GLN A 138 6.17 -11.65 -18.69
CA GLN A 138 7.01 -10.91 -19.63
C GLN A 138 7.42 -9.55 -19.06
N ARG A 139 6.50 -8.87 -18.36
CA ARG A 139 6.71 -7.56 -17.74
C ARG A 139 5.89 -7.39 -16.46
N VAL A 140 6.45 -6.67 -15.50
CA VAL A 140 5.80 -6.20 -14.29
C VAL A 140 5.57 -4.69 -14.40
N PHE A 141 4.35 -4.25 -14.12
CA PHE A 141 3.97 -2.84 -14.05
C PHE A 141 3.63 -2.50 -12.60
N TYR A 142 4.54 -1.83 -11.90
CA TYR A 142 4.37 -1.50 -10.49
C TYR A 142 3.93 -0.04 -10.32
N VAL A 143 2.83 0.20 -9.61
CA VAL A 143 2.26 1.54 -9.39
C VAL A 143 2.31 1.89 -7.91
N GLY A 144 2.81 3.07 -7.56
CA GLY A 144 2.91 3.52 -6.17
C GLY A 144 3.23 5.01 -6.06
N ASP A 145 3.15 5.55 -4.85
CA ASP A 145 3.44 6.97 -4.61
C ASP A 145 4.22 7.22 -3.31
N GLY A 146 4.01 6.42 -2.28
CA GLY A 146 4.63 6.57 -0.97
C GLY A 146 6.08 6.09 -0.92
N ALA A 147 6.81 6.50 0.12
CA ALA A 147 8.18 6.04 0.35
C ALA A 147 8.23 4.51 0.59
N ASN A 148 7.17 3.95 1.18
CA ASN A 148 6.96 2.52 1.37
C ASN A 148 6.73 1.74 0.06
N ASP A 149 6.45 2.43 -1.05
CA ASP A 149 6.32 1.84 -2.40
C ASP A 149 7.66 1.80 -3.15
N PHE A 150 8.73 2.35 -2.58
CA PHE A 150 10.04 2.38 -3.25
C PHE A 150 10.72 1.00 -3.25
N CYS A 151 10.54 0.18 -2.21
CA CYS A 151 11.26 -1.09 -2.09
C CYS A 151 11.00 -2.08 -3.26
N PRO A 152 9.76 -2.23 -3.77
CA PRO A 152 9.47 -3.00 -4.98
C PRO A 152 10.28 -2.58 -6.21
N ALA A 153 10.59 -1.29 -6.37
CA ALA A 153 11.36 -0.83 -7.53
C ALA A 153 12.75 -1.49 -7.59
N GLY A 154 13.34 -1.84 -6.44
CA GLY A 154 14.67 -2.46 -6.38
C GLY A 154 14.73 -3.93 -6.80
N ILE A 155 13.60 -4.58 -7.09
CA ILE A 155 13.56 -5.96 -7.60
C ILE A 155 12.97 -6.05 -9.01
N LEU A 156 12.63 -4.90 -9.62
CA LEU A 156 12.16 -4.85 -11.00
C LEU A 156 13.33 -5.11 -11.96
N ARG A 157 13.07 -5.86 -13.02
CA ARG A 157 14.02 -6.10 -14.12
C ARG A 157 14.03 -4.91 -15.08
N GLU A 158 15.01 -4.86 -15.97
CA GLU A 158 15.12 -3.81 -17.00
C GLU A 158 13.86 -3.70 -17.89
N ALA A 159 13.18 -4.83 -18.16
CA ALA A 159 11.94 -4.84 -18.95
C ALA A 159 10.69 -4.41 -18.17
N ASP A 160 10.77 -4.35 -16.84
CA ASP A 160 9.67 -4.00 -15.96
C ASP A 160 9.58 -2.47 -15.79
N VAL A 161 8.41 -1.95 -15.41
CA VAL A 161 8.17 -0.50 -15.37
C VAL A 161 7.55 -0.09 -14.03
N ALA A 162 8.15 0.91 -13.38
CA ALA A 162 7.58 1.59 -12.24
C ALA A 162 6.82 2.86 -12.69
N PHE A 163 5.61 3.05 -12.16
CA PHE A 163 4.78 4.23 -12.34
C PHE A 163 4.66 5.00 -11.02
N PRO A 164 5.70 5.77 -10.62
CA PRO A 164 5.62 6.59 -9.43
C PRO A 164 4.77 7.83 -9.68
N ARG A 165 3.97 8.24 -8.69
CA ARG A 165 3.26 9.53 -8.78
C ARG A 165 4.25 10.69 -8.79
N LYS A 166 4.22 11.51 -9.84
CA LYS A 166 5.14 12.64 -10.01
C LYS A 166 5.11 13.57 -8.79
N GLY A 167 6.30 13.86 -8.25
CA GLY A 167 6.48 14.76 -7.11
C GLY A 167 6.24 14.15 -5.73
N TYR A 168 5.82 12.88 -5.66
CA TYR A 168 5.62 12.15 -4.40
C TYR A 168 6.89 11.42 -3.95
N PRO A 169 6.96 10.92 -2.69
CA PRO A 169 8.19 10.33 -2.15
C PRO A 169 8.80 9.22 -3.01
N MET A 170 8.02 8.28 -3.56
CA MET A 170 8.55 7.23 -4.44
C MET A 170 9.28 7.81 -5.66
N HIS A 171 8.68 8.82 -6.30
CA HIS A 171 9.26 9.50 -7.47
C HIS A 171 10.59 10.18 -7.12
N ARG A 172 10.65 10.88 -5.98
CA ARG A 172 11.89 11.55 -5.53
C ARG A 172 13.01 10.55 -5.25
N LEU A 173 12.69 9.46 -4.55
CA LEU A 173 13.65 8.40 -4.23
C LEU A 173 14.20 7.70 -5.50
N ILE A 174 13.36 7.50 -6.52
CA ILE A 174 13.80 6.98 -7.82
C ILE A 174 14.76 7.96 -8.49
N GLN A 175 14.42 9.26 -8.53
CA GLN A 175 15.27 10.28 -9.13
C GLN A 175 16.63 10.38 -8.41
N GLU A 176 16.63 10.40 -7.08
CA GLU A 176 17.85 10.41 -6.26
C GLU A 176 18.75 9.21 -6.59
N ARG A 177 18.17 8.01 -6.71
CA ARG A 177 18.90 6.80 -7.08
C ARG A 177 19.51 6.84 -8.47
N GLN A 178 18.76 7.34 -9.46
CA GLN A 178 19.26 7.49 -10.82
C GLN A 178 20.42 8.49 -10.90
N HIS A 179 20.39 9.53 -10.07
CA HIS A 179 21.51 10.46 -9.93
C HIS A 179 22.74 9.85 -9.25
N GLU A 180 22.55 9.06 -8.18
CA GLU A 180 23.63 8.40 -7.44
C GLU A 180 24.27 7.24 -8.23
N GLN A 181 23.48 6.52 -9.03
CA GLN A 181 23.90 5.32 -9.75
C GLN A 181 23.30 5.31 -11.18
N PRO A 182 23.90 6.05 -12.12
CA PRO A 182 23.41 6.11 -13.51
C PRO A 182 23.34 4.70 -14.12
N GLY A 183 22.17 4.30 -14.62
CA GLY A 183 21.95 3.03 -15.32
C GLY A 183 21.54 1.84 -14.44
N THR A 184 21.26 2.04 -13.15
CA THR A 184 20.70 0.99 -12.26
C THR A 184 19.16 0.99 -12.19
N PHE A 185 18.51 1.95 -12.85
CA PHE A 185 17.05 2.15 -12.90
C PHE A 185 16.61 2.77 -14.22
#